data_AF-A0A966PXA1-F1
#
_entry.id   AF-A0A966PXA1-F1
#
_cell.length_a   1.000
_cell.length_b   1.000
_cell.length_c   1.000
_cell.angle_alpha   90.00
_cell.angle_beta   90.00
_cell.angle_gamma   90.00
#
_symmetry.space_group_name_H-M   'P 1'
#
loop_
_entity.id
_entity.type
_entity.pdbx_description
1 polymer ?
#
loop_
_entity_poly.entity_id
_entity_poly.type
_entity_poly.pdbx_seq_one_letter_code
_entity_poly.pdbx_strand_id
1 'polypeptide(L)'
;MEYALASVFALALSFILISLIGSRKKLSRKKIIYRQSDTHNFLKEFFSRDTEMENKTTQSKKRQEERGTKIIVTEDDKAYWVIDNIFYTTNVINGRPDFDNARPIDTSNMSKKELDKMLFILDNLGRGDKNERGSSGN
;
A
#
# COMPACT_ATOMS: atom_id res chain seq x y z
N MET A 1 -16.82 -41.08 -71.37
CA MET A 1 -16.97 -39.60 -71.32
C MET A 1 -17.79 -39.18 -70.11
N GLU A 2 -18.96 -39.79 -69.88
CA GLU A 2 -19.86 -39.43 -68.76
C GLU A 2 -19.27 -39.64 -67.35
N TYR A 3 -18.58 -40.76 -67.11
CA TYR A 3 -17.95 -41.03 -65.80
C TYR A 3 -16.81 -40.06 -65.45
N ALA A 4 -16.09 -39.57 -66.46
CA ALA A 4 -15.04 -38.56 -66.27
C ALA A 4 -15.63 -37.19 -65.94
N LEU A 5 -16.80 -36.86 -66.50
CA LEU A 5 -17.52 -35.63 -66.18
C LEU A 5 -18.10 -35.66 -64.75
N ALA A 6 -18.66 -36.81 -64.35
CA ALA A 6 -19.22 -37.00 -63.02
C ALA A 6 -18.14 -36.92 -61.91
N SER A 7 -16.95 -37.47 -62.14
CA SER A 7 -15.86 -37.42 -61.16
C SER A 7 -15.33 -36.00 -60.93
N VAL A 8 -15.19 -35.21 -62.01
CA VAL A 8 -14.79 -33.80 -61.92
C VAL A 8 -15.84 -32.97 -61.16
N PHE A 9 -17.12 -33.24 -61.39
CA PHE A 9 -18.20 -32.54 -60.71
C PHE A 9 -18.24 -32.86 -59.21
N ALA A 10 -18.03 -34.13 -58.83
CA ALA A 10 -17.96 -34.54 -57.43
C ALA A 10 -16.77 -33.89 -56.69
N LEU A 11 -15.62 -33.81 -57.34
CA LEU A 11 -14.44 -33.15 -56.77
C LEU A 11 -14.68 -31.64 -56.56
N ALA A 12 -15.28 -30.96 -57.55
CA ALA A 12 -15.62 -29.55 -57.45
C ALA A 12 -16.61 -29.28 -56.31
N LEU A 13 -17.65 -30.11 -56.17
CA LEU A 13 -18.61 -30.01 -55.05
C LEU A 13 -17.93 -30.22 -53.70
N SER A 14 -17.04 -31.21 -53.58
CA SER A 14 -16.31 -31.45 -52.33
C SER A 14 -15.42 -30.26 -51.95
N PHE A 15 -14.76 -29.64 -52.95
CA PHE A 15 -13.89 -28.49 -52.74
C PHE A 15 -14.68 -27.26 -52.27
N ILE A 16 -15.85 -27.02 -52.88
CA ILE A 16 -16.74 -25.92 -52.49
C ILE A 16 -17.22 -26.10 -51.04
N LEU A 17 -17.61 -27.32 -50.65
CA LEU A 17 -18.04 -27.62 -49.28
C LEU A 17 -16.91 -27.40 -48.27
N ILE A 18 -15.70 -27.91 -48.55
CA ILE A 18 -14.54 -27.74 -47.67
C ILE A 18 -14.18 -26.26 -47.51
N SER A 19 -14.19 -25.51 -48.61
CA SER A 19 -13.91 -24.06 -48.61
C SER A 19 -14.93 -23.29 -47.77
N LEU A 20 -16.23 -23.59 -47.93
CA LEU A 20 -17.32 -22.99 -47.15
C LEU A 20 -17.21 -23.26 -45.64
N ILE A 21 -16.82 -24.48 -45.23
CA ILE A 21 -16.59 -24.83 -43.82
C ILE A 21 -15.35 -24.13 -43.27
N GLY A 22 -14.26 -24.09 -44.05
CA GLY A 22 -12.98 -23.49 -43.65
C GLY A 22 -13.09 -21.99 -43.38
N SER A 23 -13.84 -21.26 -44.22
CA SER A 23 -14.00 -19.80 -44.11
C SER A 23 -14.74 -19.33 -42.85
N ARG A 24 -15.51 -20.21 -42.17
CA ARG A 24 -16.25 -19.84 -40.94
C ARG A 24 -15.43 -19.94 -39.66
N LYS A 25 -14.23 -20.54 -39.70
CA LYS A 25 -13.36 -20.65 -38.52
C LYS A 25 -12.46 -19.42 -38.36
N LYS A 26 -13.05 -18.24 -38.21
CA LYS A 26 -12.32 -17.14 -37.54
C LYS A 26 -12.36 -17.42 -36.04
N LEU A 27 -11.44 -18.25 -35.56
CA LEU A 27 -11.14 -18.36 -34.13
C LEU A 27 -10.72 -16.96 -33.67
N SER A 28 -11.67 -16.22 -33.10
CA SER A 28 -11.39 -14.98 -32.40
C SER A 28 -10.38 -15.33 -31.32
N ARG A 29 -9.11 -14.98 -31.53
CA ARG A 29 -8.09 -15.00 -30.49
C ARG A 29 -8.46 -13.89 -29.52
N LYS A 30 -9.47 -14.14 -28.68
CA LYS A 30 -9.80 -13.27 -27.56
C LYS A 30 -8.57 -13.28 -26.67
N LYS A 31 -7.74 -12.24 -26.79
CA LYS A 31 -6.53 -12.08 -25.99
C LYS A 31 -6.99 -12.03 -24.54
N ILE A 32 -6.74 -13.10 -23.80
CA ILE A 32 -7.06 -13.14 -22.37
C ILE A 32 -6.10 -12.16 -21.71
N ILE A 33 -6.64 -11.01 -21.26
CA ILE A 33 -5.87 -10.01 -20.53
C ILE A 33 -5.98 -10.39 -19.07
N TYR A 34 -4.89 -10.90 -18.50
CA TYR A 34 -4.79 -11.14 -17.08
C TYR A 34 -4.47 -9.83 -16.36
N ARG A 35 -5.17 -9.55 -15.25
CA ARG A 35 -4.77 -8.46 -14.37
C ARG A 35 -3.59 -8.90 -13.52
N GLN A 36 -2.73 -7.96 -13.19
CA GLN A 36 -1.58 -8.20 -12.32
C GLN A 36 -1.99 -8.79 -10.96
N SER A 37 -3.18 -8.41 -10.44
CA SER A 37 -3.74 -8.96 -9.19
C SER A 37 -4.00 -10.45 -9.30
N ASP A 38 -4.50 -10.90 -10.44
CA ASP A 38 -4.99 -12.27 -10.63
C ASP A 38 -3.80 -13.22 -10.73
N THR A 39 -2.76 -12.81 -11.48
CA THR A 39 -1.50 -13.57 -11.57
C THR A 39 -0.75 -13.56 -10.23
N HIS A 40 -0.75 -12.44 -9.51
CA HIS A 40 -0.13 -12.36 -8.19
C HIS A 40 -0.81 -13.28 -7.17
N ASN A 41 -2.15 -13.26 -7.10
CA ASN A 41 -2.90 -14.11 -6.18
C ASN A 41 -2.73 -15.59 -6.52
N PHE A 42 -2.73 -15.94 -7.81
CA PHE A 42 -2.48 -17.31 -8.25
C PHE A 42 -1.08 -17.80 -7.85
N LEU A 43 -0.05 -16.98 -8.05
CA LEU A 43 1.34 -17.40 -7.82
C LEU A 43 1.77 -17.32 -6.34
N LYS A 44 1.09 -16.51 -5.52
CA LYS A 44 1.45 -16.33 -4.11
C LYS A 44 1.39 -17.62 -3.29
N GLU A 45 0.49 -18.54 -3.64
CA GLU A 45 0.32 -19.81 -2.93
C GLU A 45 1.39 -20.85 -3.32
N PHE A 46 1.99 -20.74 -4.51
CA PHE A 46 3.02 -21.67 -4.99
C PHE A 46 4.44 -21.25 -4.62
N PHE A 47 4.67 -19.95 -4.41
CA PHE A 47 5.97 -19.43 -4.00
C PHE A 47 5.90 -18.99 -2.53
N SER A 48 6.19 -19.92 -1.62
CA SER A 48 6.52 -19.60 -0.23
C SER A 48 7.71 -18.66 -0.22
N ARG A 49 7.47 -17.37 0.03
CA ARG A 49 8.54 -16.40 0.26
C ARG A 49 9.11 -16.65 1.65
N ASP A 50 10.03 -17.61 1.76
CA ASP A 50 10.98 -17.70 2.87
C ASP A 50 12.03 -16.60 2.72
N THR A 51 11.56 -15.36 2.70
CA THR A 51 12.43 -14.20 2.76
C THR A 51 12.24 -13.63 4.14
N GLU A 52 13.29 -13.67 4.97
CA GLU A 52 13.44 -12.67 6.03
C GLU A 52 13.16 -11.32 5.37
N MET A 53 11.98 -10.78 5.64
CA MET A 53 11.54 -9.54 5.03
C MET A 53 12.35 -8.45 5.69
N GLU A 54 13.48 -8.10 5.07
CA GLU A 54 14.12 -6.83 5.34
C GLU A 54 13.03 -5.77 5.25
N ASN A 55 12.82 -5.03 6.35
CA ASN A 55 11.74 -4.06 6.51
C ASN A 55 11.93 -2.88 5.56
N LYS A 56 11.69 -3.10 4.25
CA LYS A 56 11.79 -2.05 3.25
C LYS A 56 10.74 -0.99 3.54
N THR A 57 11.18 0.26 3.65
CA THR A 57 10.30 1.41 3.85
C THR A 57 9.50 1.63 2.58
N THR A 58 8.24 1.20 2.59
CA THR A 58 7.31 1.42 1.48
C THR A 58 6.69 2.82 1.56
N GLN A 59 6.17 3.33 0.45
CA GLN A 59 5.42 4.59 0.44
C GLN A 59 4.21 4.55 1.40
N SER A 60 3.53 3.40 1.50
CA SER A 60 2.43 3.23 2.45
C SER A 60 2.90 3.34 3.89
N LYS A 61 4.04 2.73 4.21
CA LYS A 61 4.63 2.79 5.56
C LYS A 61 5.04 4.22 5.91
N LYS A 62 5.72 4.93 4.99
CA LYS A 62 6.03 6.35 5.16
C LYS A 62 4.78 7.19 5.41
N ARG A 63 3.73 6.99 4.62
CA ARG A 63 2.45 7.70 4.81
C ARG A 63 1.77 7.39 6.14
N GLN A 64 1.93 6.18 6.66
CA GLN A 64 1.44 5.82 8.00
C GLN A 64 2.27 6.50 9.09
N GLU A 65 3.60 6.54 8.95
CA GLU A 65 4.51 7.22 9.88
C GLU A 65 4.29 8.74 9.90
N GLU A 66 4.10 9.37 8.73
CA GLU A 66 3.77 10.80 8.60
C GLU A 66 2.43 11.17 9.26
N ARG A 67 1.45 10.26 9.23
CA ARG A 67 0.11 10.47 9.81
C ARG A 67 0.01 10.04 11.26
N GLY A 68 0.96 9.26 11.75
CA GLY A 68 0.97 8.75 13.11
C GLY A 68 1.20 9.86 14.12
N THR A 69 0.51 9.80 15.26
CA THR A 69 0.79 10.69 16.38
C THR A 69 2.16 10.36 16.95
N LYS A 70 3.07 11.33 16.94
CA LYS A 70 4.37 11.21 17.59
C LYS A 70 4.21 11.31 19.09
N ILE A 71 4.80 10.37 19.82
CA ILE A 71 4.73 10.29 21.27
C ILE A 71 6.16 10.31 21.80
N ILE A 72 6.44 11.17 22.77
CA ILE A 72 7.71 11.19 23.50
C ILE A 72 7.50 10.61 24.88
N VAL A 73 8.31 9.63 25.25
CA VAL A 73 8.40 9.09 26.59
C VAL A 73 9.60 9.72 27.28
N THR A 74 9.38 10.27 28.47
CA THR A 74 10.42 10.86 29.32
C THR A 74 10.87 9.88 30.40
N GLU A 75 12.03 10.14 31.02
CA GLU A 75 12.61 9.34 32.11
C GLU A 75 11.70 9.24 33.34
N ASP A 76 10.75 10.17 33.52
CA ASP A 76 9.82 10.17 34.65
C ASP A 76 8.58 9.28 34.44
N ASP A 77 8.67 8.26 33.57
CA ASP A 77 7.55 7.38 33.17
C ASP A 77 6.30 8.15 32.69
N LYS A 78 6.51 9.30 32.04
CA LYS A 78 5.45 10.11 31.44
C LYS A 78 5.59 10.16 29.93
N ALA A 79 4.45 10.05 29.26
CA ALA A 79 4.34 10.20 27.82
C ALA A 79 3.63 11.50 27.45
N TYR A 80 4.08 12.11 26.36
CA TYR A 80 3.62 13.41 25.88
C TYR A 80 3.41 13.39 24.37
N TRP A 81 2.32 13.99 23.90
CA TRP A 81 2.02 14.15 22.47
C TRP A 81 1.08 15.31 22.23
N VAL A 82 1.02 15.77 20.98
CA VAL A 82 0.09 16.81 20.54
C VAL A 82 -0.90 16.23 19.55
N ILE A 83 -2.19 16.46 19.77
CA ILE A 83 -3.26 16.17 18.81
C ILE A 83 -4.25 17.33 18.84
N ASP A 84 -4.71 17.77 17.66
CA ASP A 84 -5.64 18.89 17.50
C ASP A 84 -5.24 20.18 18.25
N ASN A 85 -3.94 20.48 18.25
CA ASN A 85 -3.32 21.62 18.96
C ASN A 85 -3.42 21.57 20.50
N ILE A 86 -3.82 20.44 21.07
CA ILE A 86 -3.87 20.23 22.52
C ILE A 86 -2.69 19.35 22.93
N PHE A 87 -1.97 19.79 23.96
CA PHE A 87 -0.83 19.06 24.49
C PHE A 87 -1.28 18.10 25.60
N TYR A 88 -1.06 16.81 25.43
CA TYR A 88 -1.50 15.77 26.36
C TYR A 88 -0.34 15.17 27.14
N THR A 89 -0.65 14.70 28.35
CA THR A 89 0.24 13.91 29.19
C THR A 89 -0.48 12.69 29.77
N THR A 90 0.26 11.60 29.93
CA THR A 90 -0.20 10.41 30.67
C THR A 90 0.97 9.67 31.29
N ASN A 91 0.68 8.72 32.17
CA ASN A 91 1.66 7.82 32.74
C ASN A 91 1.92 6.65 31.79
N VAL A 92 3.14 6.13 31.82
CA VAL A 92 3.54 4.93 31.09
C VAL A 92 3.35 3.73 31.99
N ILE A 93 2.55 2.76 31.55
CA ILE A 93 2.26 1.51 32.27
C ILE A 93 2.74 0.36 31.38
N ASN A 94 3.62 -0.49 31.89
CA ASN A 94 4.18 -1.63 31.14
C ASN A 94 4.85 -1.21 29.81
N GLY A 95 5.57 -0.09 29.81
CA GLY A 95 6.25 0.45 28.63
C GLY A 95 5.30 1.02 27.56
N ARG A 96 4.01 1.19 27.86
CA ARG A 96 3.02 1.79 26.96
C ARG A 96 2.35 3.00 27.61
N PRO A 97 2.14 4.10 26.87
CA PRO A 97 1.31 5.20 27.36
C PRO A 97 -0.11 4.72 27.66
N ASP A 98 -0.64 5.12 28.82
CA ASP A 98 -2.05 4.92 29.14
C ASP A 98 -2.91 5.98 28.44
N PHE A 99 -3.38 5.67 27.24
CA PHE A 99 -4.18 6.60 26.43
C PHE A 99 -5.56 6.88 27.04
N ASP A 100 -6.12 5.94 27.80
CA ASP A 100 -7.46 6.07 28.37
C ASP A 100 -7.49 7.12 29.50
N ASN A 101 -6.38 7.27 30.22
CA ASN A 101 -6.24 8.23 31.32
C ASN A 101 -5.47 9.50 30.94
N ALA A 102 -5.28 9.77 29.65
CA ALA A 102 -4.59 10.95 29.16
C ALA A 102 -5.31 12.25 29.54
N ARG A 103 -4.55 13.27 29.93
CA ARG A 103 -5.09 14.58 30.33
C ARG A 103 -4.42 15.71 29.56
N PRO A 104 -5.16 16.77 29.20
CA PRO A 104 -4.56 17.97 28.63
C PRO A 104 -3.69 18.66 29.69
N ILE A 105 -2.55 19.20 29.26
CA ILE A 105 -1.65 19.96 30.11
C ILE A 105 -2.20 21.37 30.30
N ASP A 106 -2.38 21.78 31.56
CA ASP A 106 -2.62 23.18 31.91
C ASP A 106 -1.30 23.90 32.19
N THR A 107 -0.98 24.88 31.35
CA THR A 107 0.26 25.67 31.45
C THR A 107 0.12 26.90 32.35
N SER A 108 -1.09 27.24 32.80
CA SER A 108 -1.38 28.51 33.50
C SER A 108 -0.68 28.61 34.85
N ASN A 109 -0.47 27.48 35.52
CA ASN A 109 0.09 27.41 36.88
C ASN A 109 1.47 26.72 36.93
N MET A 110 2.14 26.55 35.78
CA MET A 110 3.42 25.86 35.71
C MET A 110 4.60 26.75 36.12
N SER A 111 5.61 26.15 36.74
CA SER A 111 6.88 26.84 36.98
C SER A 111 7.66 27.02 35.67
N LYS A 112 8.57 28.02 35.64
CA LYS A 112 9.43 28.28 34.48
C LYS A 112 10.19 27.03 34.01
N LYS A 113 10.72 26.25 34.96
CA LYS A 113 11.47 25.02 34.67
C LYS A 113 10.61 23.95 33.98
N GLU A 114 9.34 23.84 34.39
CA GLU A 114 8.39 22.91 33.77
C GLU A 114 8.01 23.37 32.37
N LEU A 115 7.76 24.67 32.18
CA LEU A 115 7.52 25.27 30.87
C LEU A 115 8.69 25.04 29.90
N ASP A 116 9.93 25.25 30.34
CA ASP A 116 11.12 25.01 29.52
C ASP A 116 11.22 23.53 29.10
N LYS A 117 10.88 22.60 30.00
CA LYS A 117 10.80 21.16 29.68
C LYS A 117 9.71 20.86 28.65
N MET A 118 8.54 21.47 28.79
CA MET A 118 7.43 21.30 27.84
C MET A 118 7.80 21.83 26.45
N LEU A 119 8.44 23.01 26.38
CA LEU A 119 8.93 23.58 25.11
C LEU A 119 9.97 22.69 24.45
N PHE A 120 10.88 22.10 25.23
CA PHE A 120 11.85 21.13 24.72
C PHE A 120 11.17 19.89 24.12
N ILE A 121 10.13 19.35 24.78
CA ILE A 121 9.37 18.22 24.26
C ILE A 121 8.65 18.60 22.97
N LEU A 122 8.01 19.78 22.93
CA LEU A 122 7.33 20.28 21.73
C LEU A 122 8.29 20.45 20.54
N ASP A 123 9.48 20.99 20.77
CA ASP A 123 10.50 21.13 19.73
C ASP A 123 10.94 19.75 19.21
N ASN A 124 11.12 18.77 20.09
CA ASN A 124 11.44 17.39 19.67
C ASN A 124 10.28 16.69 18.94
N LEU A 125 9.03 16.96 19.30
CA LEU A 125 7.86 16.45 18.57
C LEU A 125 7.75 17.08 17.17
N GLY A 126 8.05 18.38 17.06
CA GLY A 126 7.95 19.16 15.83
C GLY A 126 9.11 18.95 14.85
N ARG A 127 10.29 18.55 15.32
CA ARG A 127 11.43 18.18 14.48
C ARG A 127 11.13 16.87 13.74
N GLY A 128 10.49 16.97 12.57
CA GLY A 128 10.47 15.91 11.58
C GLY A 128 11.87 15.60 11.03
N ASP A 129 12.02 14.47 10.34
CA ASP A 129 13.26 14.14 9.67
C ASP A 129 13.65 15.28 8.72
N LYS A 130 14.88 15.80 8.87
CA LYS A 130 15.40 16.95 8.09
C LYS A 130 15.32 16.75 6.57
N ASN A 131 15.13 15.51 6.12
CA ASN A 131 15.09 15.10 4.73
C ASN A 131 13.70 15.22 4.06
N GLU A 132 12.66 15.61 4.80
CA GLU A 132 11.30 15.77 4.25
C GLU A 132 11.05 17.15 3.64
N ARG A 133 11.99 18.10 3.77
CA ARG A 133 11.94 19.38 3.05
C ARG A 133 12.44 19.21 1.62
N GLY A 134 11.77 18.33 0.87
CA GLY A 134 11.92 18.25 -0.57
C GLY A 134 11.34 19.51 -1.19
N SER A 135 12.21 20.48 -1.50
CA SER A 135 11.87 21.55 -2.43
C SER A 135 11.40 20.89 -3.73
N SER A 136 10.12 21.04 -4.07
CA SER A 136 9.62 20.78 -5.42
C SER A 136 10.22 21.86 -6.30
N GLY A 137 11.45 21.65 -6.76
CA GLY A 137 12.09 22.49 -7.76
C GLY A 137 11.19 22.55 -8.99
N ASN A 138 10.84 23.78 -9.37
CA ASN A 138 10.13 24.11 -10.61
C ASN A 138 11.14 24.17 -11.76
#